data_AF-A0AAJ1D0E3-F1
#
_entry.id   AF-A0AAJ1D0E3-F1
#
_cell.length_a   1.000
_cell.length_b   1.000
_cell.length_c   1.000
_cell.angle_alpha   90.00
_cell.angle_beta   90.00
_cell.angle_gamma   90.00
#
_symmetry.space_group_name_H-M   'P 1'
#
loop_
_entity.id
_entity.type
_entity.pdbx_description
1 polymer ?
#
loop_
_entity_poly.entity_id
_entity_poly.type
_entity_poly.pdbx_seq_one_letter_code
_entity_poly.pdbx_strand_id
1 'polypeptide(L)'
;MAALKPEIKAFIVQSVACFDTPSQVAESVLKEFGVKINRQQVEQHDPTKASGKKLAKKWVDMFNDTRNRFQTQIADIPIANKAYRLRTLDRMATRTETMKNFALTAQLIEQAAKEVGDAYTNKLKVESTGANGGPIKTESVSLTSDEAADLYKKMMG
;
A
#
# COMPACT_ATOMS: atom_id res chain seq x y z
N MET A 1 -16.28 -6.91 -36.90
CA MET A 1 -14.96 -6.97 -36.25
C MET A 1 -14.71 -8.41 -35.81
N ALA A 2 -13.51 -8.95 -35.97
CA ALA A 2 -13.25 -10.36 -35.64
C ALA A 2 -13.55 -10.64 -34.16
N ALA A 3 -14.18 -11.77 -33.87
CA ALA A 3 -14.45 -12.18 -32.51
C ALA A 3 -13.13 -12.50 -31.80
N LEU A 4 -12.86 -11.83 -30.68
CA LEU A 4 -11.70 -12.15 -29.85
C LEU A 4 -11.82 -13.57 -29.30
N LYS A 5 -10.69 -14.30 -29.30
CA LYS A 5 -10.60 -15.62 -28.68
C LYS A 5 -10.92 -15.54 -27.18
N PRO A 6 -11.47 -16.61 -26.58
CA PRO A 6 -11.81 -16.62 -25.15
C PRO A 6 -10.63 -16.27 -24.24
N GLU A 7 -9.40 -16.69 -24.55
CA GLU A 7 -8.23 -16.35 -23.72
C GLU A 7 -7.93 -14.84 -23.71
N ILE A 8 -8.06 -14.15 -24.86
CA ILE A 8 -7.85 -12.70 -24.95
C ILE A 8 -8.94 -11.95 -24.18
N LYS A 9 -10.19 -12.42 -24.26
CA LYS A 9 -11.29 -11.83 -23.48
C LYS A 9 -11.06 -11.97 -21.98
N ALA A 10 -10.63 -13.14 -21.53
CA ALA A 10 -10.30 -13.38 -20.13
C ALA A 10 -9.18 -12.45 -19.66
N PHE A 11 -8.11 -12.32 -20.45
CA PHE A 11 -7.01 -11.41 -20.17
C PHE A 11 -7.47 -9.96 -20.04
N ILE A 12 -8.28 -9.46 -20.99
CA ILE A 12 -8.82 -8.10 -20.95
C ILE A 12 -9.65 -7.89 -19.68
N VAL A 13 -10.60 -8.78 -19.40
CA VAL A 13 -11.50 -8.71 -18.24
C VAL A 13 -10.70 -8.69 -16.92
N GLN A 14 -9.70 -9.55 -16.79
CA GLN A 14 -8.84 -9.61 -15.61
C GLN A 14 -8.00 -8.33 -15.46
N SER A 15 -7.44 -7.81 -16.55
CA SER A 15 -6.59 -6.61 -16.51
C SER A 15 -7.40 -5.38 -16.06
N VAL A 16 -8.59 -5.17 -16.63
CA VAL A 16 -9.48 -4.06 -16.19
C VAL A 16 -10.04 -4.29 -14.78
N ALA A 17 -10.20 -5.55 -14.36
CA ALA A 17 -10.50 -5.88 -12.96
C ALA A 17 -9.33 -5.54 -12.02
N CYS A 18 -8.10 -5.49 -12.49
CA CYS A 18 -6.92 -5.04 -11.73
C CYS A 18 -6.60 -3.55 -11.89
N PHE A 19 -7.58 -2.74 -12.35
CA PHE A 19 -7.48 -1.28 -12.54
C PHE A 19 -6.52 -0.81 -13.65
N ASP A 20 -6.09 -1.70 -14.55
CA ASP A 20 -5.37 -1.26 -15.75
C ASP A 20 -6.29 -0.42 -16.63
N THR A 21 -5.75 0.67 -17.18
CA THR A 21 -6.51 1.55 -18.08
C THR A 21 -6.74 0.87 -19.43
N PRO A 22 -7.84 1.18 -20.16
CA PRO A 22 -8.09 0.61 -21.47
C PRO A 22 -6.94 0.75 -22.49
N SER A 23 -6.15 1.82 -22.39
CA SER A 23 -4.96 2.01 -23.23
C SER A 23 -3.84 1.03 -22.87
N GLN A 24 -3.53 0.88 -21.59
CA GLN A 24 -2.52 -0.08 -21.11
C GLN A 24 -2.90 -1.51 -21.49
N VAL A 25 -4.17 -1.89 -21.33
CA VAL A 25 -4.65 -3.23 -21.70
C VAL A 25 -4.54 -3.45 -23.21
N ALA A 26 -4.86 -2.47 -24.04
CA ALA A 26 -4.71 -2.59 -25.49
C ALA A 26 -3.25 -2.80 -25.91
N GLU A 27 -2.31 -2.09 -25.28
CA GLU A 27 -0.87 -2.27 -25.49
C GLU A 27 -0.40 -3.66 -25.02
N SER A 28 -0.83 -4.10 -23.84
CA SER A 28 -0.51 -5.43 -23.30
C SER A 28 -1.06 -6.55 -24.18
N VAL A 29 -2.28 -6.43 -24.71
CA VAL A 29 -2.85 -7.42 -25.63
C VAL A 29 -2.05 -7.51 -26.93
N LEU A 30 -1.60 -6.38 -27.46
CA LEU A 30 -0.72 -6.37 -28.63
C LEU A 30 0.61 -7.06 -28.34
N LYS A 31 1.21 -6.80 -27.17
CA LYS A 31 2.49 -7.38 -26.77
C LYS A 31 2.41 -8.89 -26.53
N GLU A 32 1.41 -9.35 -25.78
CA GLU A 32 1.29 -10.75 -25.34
C GLU A 32 0.65 -11.65 -26.40
N PHE A 33 -0.29 -11.13 -27.20
CA PHE A 33 -1.06 -11.93 -28.16
C PHE A 33 -0.85 -11.53 -29.62
N GLY A 34 -0.11 -10.45 -29.90
CA GLY A 34 0.07 -9.94 -31.26
C GLY A 34 -1.21 -9.35 -31.88
N VAL A 35 -2.27 -9.14 -31.09
CA VAL A 35 -3.57 -8.68 -31.57
C VAL A 35 -3.75 -7.20 -31.31
N LYS A 36 -3.90 -6.41 -32.38
CA LYS A 36 -4.22 -5.00 -32.26
C LYS A 36 -5.71 -4.80 -31.96
N ILE A 37 -6.02 -4.28 -30.78
CA ILE A 37 -7.36 -3.86 -30.37
C ILE A 37 -7.36 -2.37 -30.05
N ASN A 38 -8.54 -1.75 -30.02
CA ASN A 38 -8.69 -0.37 -29.56
C ASN A 38 -9.23 -0.30 -28.12
N ARG A 39 -9.09 0.89 -27.50
CA ARG A 39 -9.59 1.13 -26.14
C ARG A 39 -11.10 0.90 -25.98
N GLN A 40 -11.90 1.22 -27.00
CA GLN A 40 -13.36 1.02 -26.91
C GLN A 40 -13.74 -0.46 -26.85
N GLN A 41 -13.00 -1.34 -27.54
CA GLN A 41 -13.17 -2.78 -27.45
C GLN A 41 -12.79 -3.31 -26.07
N VAL A 42 -11.76 -2.74 -25.44
CA VAL A 42 -11.42 -3.07 -24.05
C VAL A 42 -12.56 -2.68 -23.11
N GLU A 43 -13.11 -1.47 -23.25
CA GLU A 43 -14.22 -0.99 -22.41
C GLU A 43 -15.49 -1.85 -22.50
N GLN A 44 -15.74 -2.51 -23.65
CA GLN A 44 -16.85 -3.46 -23.79
C GLN A 44 -16.72 -4.71 -22.89
N HIS A 45 -15.53 -4.97 -22.37
CA HIS A 45 -15.22 -6.07 -21.44
C HIS A 45 -15.11 -5.60 -19.98
N ASP A 46 -15.44 -4.34 -19.70
CA ASP A 46 -15.51 -3.80 -18.34
C ASP A 46 -17.00 -3.57 -17.95
N PRO A 47 -17.57 -4.37 -17.03
CA PRO A 47 -18.97 -4.25 -16.64
C PRO A 47 -19.29 -2.94 -15.89
N THR A 48 -18.26 -2.20 -15.44
CA THR A 48 -18.45 -0.89 -14.80
C THR A 48 -18.66 0.24 -15.80
N LYS A 49 -18.43 0.00 -17.10
CA LYS A 49 -18.61 0.98 -18.18
C LYS A 49 -19.94 0.82 -18.89
N ALA A 50 -20.44 1.91 -19.46
CA ALA A 50 -21.68 1.91 -20.24
C ALA A 50 -21.62 0.94 -21.43
N SER A 51 -20.46 0.84 -22.09
CA SER A 51 -20.20 -0.07 -23.20
C SER A 51 -20.17 -1.56 -22.79
N GLY A 52 -19.90 -1.87 -21.52
CA GLY A 52 -19.87 -3.23 -20.97
C GLY A 52 -21.19 -3.75 -20.39
N LYS A 53 -22.29 -2.97 -20.44
CA LYS A 53 -23.59 -3.39 -19.88
C LYS A 53 -24.16 -4.68 -20.46
N LYS A 54 -23.79 -5.04 -21.69
CA LYS A 54 -24.24 -6.28 -22.38
C LYS A 54 -23.23 -7.43 -22.24
N LEU A 55 -22.22 -7.29 -21.39
CA LEU A 55 -21.21 -8.31 -21.17
C LEU A 55 -21.86 -9.58 -20.59
N ALA A 56 -21.50 -10.75 -21.14
CA ALA A 56 -22.08 -12.01 -20.71
C ALA A 56 -21.77 -12.31 -19.23
N LYS A 57 -22.71 -12.93 -18.53
CA LYS A 57 -22.64 -13.18 -17.08
C LYS A 57 -21.32 -13.81 -16.63
N LYS A 58 -20.81 -14.81 -17.36
CA LYS A 58 -19.50 -15.45 -17.08
C LYS A 58 -18.34 -14.45 -16.92
N TRP A 59 -18.30 -13.41 -17.75
CA TRP A 59 -17.23 -12.41 -17.72
C TRP A 59 -17.46 -11.37 -16.62
N VAL A 60 -18.71 -11.04 -16.32
CA VAL A 60 -19.07 -10.20 -15.17
C VAL A 60 -18.67 -10.88 -13.86
N ASP A 61 -18.95 -12.18 -13.73
CA ASP A 61 -18.58 -12.97 -12.56
C ASP A 61 -17.05 -13.04 -12.42
N MET A 62 -16.31 -13.31 -13.51
CA MET A 62 -14.85 -13.28 -13.52
C MET A 62 -14.27 -11.91 -13.13
N PHE A 63 -14.86 -10.83 -13.64
CA PHE A 63 -14.44 -9.47 -13.30
C PHE A 63 -14.57 -9.22 -11.79
N ASN A 64 -15.73 -9.54 -11.22
CA ASN A 64 -16.00 -9.29 -9.81
C ASN A 64 -15.13 -10.16 -8.90
N ASP A 65 -14.93 -11.43 -9.24
CA ASP A 65 -14.04 -12.32 -8.50
C ASP A 65 -12.58 -11.84 -8.55
N THR A 66 -12.10 -11.47 -9.74
CA THR A 66 -10.73 -10.94 -9.92
C THR A 66 -10.55 -9.62 -9.17
N ARG A 67 -11.53 -8.71 -9.23
CA ARG A 67 -11.51 -7.43 -8.51
C ARG A 67 -11.46 -7.64 -7.00
N ASN A 68 -12.31 -8.53 -6.48
CA ASN A 68 -12.33 -8.86 -5.07
C ASN A 68 -11.01 -9.48 -4.63
N ARG A 69 -10.46 -10.41 -5.41
CA ARG A 69 -9.16 -11.02 -5.16
C ARG A 69 -8.04 -9.95 -5.13
N PHE A 70 -7.99 -9.07 -6.12
CA PHE A 70 -7.01 -7.99 -6.20
C PHE A 70 -7.06 -7.05 -4.98
N GLN A 71 -8.27 -6.75 -4.49
CA GLN A 71 -8.45 -5.87 -3.33
C GLN A 71 -8.13 -6.56 -1.99
N THR A 72 -8.31 -7.88 -1.88
CA THR A 72 -8.20 -8.62 -0.61
C THR A 72 -6.86 -9.34 -0.44
N GLN A 73 -6.24 -9.81 -1.53
CA GLN A 73 -5.03 -10.62 -1.51
C GLN A 73 -3.76 -9.79 -1.76
N ILE A 74 -3.54 -8.78 -0.92
CA ILE A 74 -2.37 -7.90 -1.01
C ILE A 74 -1.05 -8.66 -0.75
N ALA A 75 -1.11 -9.79 -0.04
CA ALA A 75 0.04 -10.62 0.32
C ALA A 75 0.81 -11.17 -0.89
N ASP A 76 0.15 -11.35 -2.04
CA ASP A 76 0.79 -11.82 -3.28
C ASP A 76 1.66 -10.74 -3.93
N ILE A 77 1.48 -9.46 -3.56
CA ILE A 77 2.25 -8.34 -4.11
C ILE A 77 3.56 -8.22 -3.33
N PRO A 78 4.75 -8.42 -3.95
CA PRO A 78 6.02 -8.44 -3.21
C PRO A 78 6.30 -7.16 -2.42
N ILE A 79 5.92 -5.99 -2.97
CA ILE A 79 6.10 -4.70 -2.28
C ILE A 79 5.30 -4.60 -0.98
N ALA A 80 4.25 -5.41 -0.77
CA ALA A 80 3.53 -5.45 0.49
C ALA A 80 4.36 -6.11 1.61
N ASN A 81 5.32 -6.96 1.26
CA ASN A 81 6.15 -7.68 2.21
C ASN A 81 7.36 -6.83 2.68
N LYS A 82 7.53 -6.73 4.00
CA LYS A 82 8.62 -5.97 4.64
C LYS A 82 10.01 -6.46 4.20
N ALA A 83 10.24 -7.77 4.18
CA ALA A 83 11.54 -8.33 3.82
C ALA A 83 11.92 -8.01 2.36
N TYR A 84 10.96 -8.02 1.44
CA TYR A 84 11.20 -7.64 0.04
C TYR A 84 11.58 -6.16 -0.10
N ARG A 85 10.85 -5.25 0.55
CA ARG A 85 11.15 -3.81 0.52
C ARG A 85 12.53 -3.51 1.10
N LEU A 86 12.86 -4.08 2.27
CA LEU A 86 14.17 -3.92 2.89
C LEU A 86 15.32 -4.41 1.99
N ARG A 87 15.19 -5.58 1.37
CA ARG A 87 16.19 -6.08 0.40
C ARG A 87 16.33 -5.17 -0.82
N THR A 88 15.25 -4.50 -1.21
CA THR A 88 15.27 -3.57 -2.35
C THR A 88 15.95 -2.26 -1.96
N LEU A 89 15.64 -1.70 -0.78
CA LEU A 89 16.31 -0.52 -0.23
C LEU A 89 17.81 -0.75 -0.05
N ASP A 90 18.22 -1.92 0.45
CA ASP A 90 19.63 -2.31 0.60
C ASP A 90 20.39 -2.27 -0.74
N ARG A 91 19.87 -2.94 -1.78
CA ARG A 91 20.46 -2.89 -3.14
C ARG A 91 20.54 -1.47 -3.69
N MET A 92 19.52 -0.65 -3.45
CA MET A 92 19.51 0.75 -3.88
C MET A 92 20.59 1.55 -3.16
N ALA A 93 20.72 1.38 -1.84
CA ALA A 93 21.72 2.07 -1.02
C ALA A 93 23.15 1.71 -1.43
N THR A 94 23.46 0.42 -1.62
CA THR A 94 24.79 -0.02 -2.10
C THR A 94 25.15 0.61 -3.45
N ARG A 95 24.17 0.69 -4.36
CA ARG A 95 24.38 1.28 -5.68
C ARG A 95 24.61 2.78 -5.60
N THR A 96 23.82 3.51 -4.81
CA THR A 96 23.98 4.96 -4.66
C THR A 96 25.25 5.33 -3.91
N GLU A 97 25.67 4.51 -2.96
CA GLU A 97 26.93 4.66 -2.25
C GLU A 97 28.12 4.49 -3.19
N THR A 98 28.11 3.45 -4.03
CA THR A 98 29.14 3.24 -5.07
C THR A 98 29.24 4.43 -6.02
N MET A 99 28.11 5.06 -6.35
CA MET A 99 28.04 6.27 -7.16
C MET A 99 28.44 7.55 -6.41
N LYS A 100 28.87 7.44 -5.14
CA LYS A 100 29.18 8.57 -4.23
C LYS A 100 28.02 9.54 -4.03
N ASN A 101 26.78 9.09 -4.27
CA ASN A 101 25.57 9.86 -3.97
C ASN A 101 25.16 9.60 -2.52
N PHE A 102 25.95 10.14 -1.59
CA PHE A 102 25.76 9.92 -0.15
C PHE A 102 24.45 10.53 0.38
N ALA A 103 23.98 11.63 -0.23
CA ALA A 103 22.70 12.24 0.15
C ALA A 103 21.52 11.27 -0.09
N LEU A 104 21.43 10.67 -1.28
CA LEU A 104 20.40 9.68 -1.58
C LEU A 104 20.60 8.38 -0.79
N THR A 105 21.85 7.98 -0.56
CA THR A 105 22.17 6.81 0.26
C THR A 105 21.63 6.97 1.68
N ALA A 106 21.85 8.14 2.30
CA ALA A 106 21.32 8.45 3.63
C ALA A 106 19.78 8.39 3.67
N GLN A 107 19.10 8.92 2.64
CA GLN A 107 17.63 8.85 2.53
C GLN A 107 17.12 7.40 2.44
N LEU A 108 17.80 6.54 1.69
CA LEU A 108 17.44 5.12 1.56
C LEU A 108 17.64 4.36 2.87
N ILE A 109 18.74 4.64 3.59
CA ILE A 109 19.01 4.09 4.92
C ILE A 109 17.95 4.57 5.93
N GLU A 110 17.58 5.84 5.90
CA GLU A 110 16.51 6.39 6.74
C GLU A 110 15.17 5.69 6.47
N GLN A 111 14.83 5.46 5.19
CA GLN A 111 13.62 4.76 4.81
C GLN A 111 13.62 3.31 5.32
N ALA A 112 14.75 2.61 5.24
CA ALA A 112 14.90 1.27 5.79
C ALA A 112 14.73 1.28 7.32
N ALA A 113 15.31 2.26 8.03
CA ALA A 113 15.17 2.42 9.47
C ALA A 113 13.70 2.67 9.86
N LYS A 114 12.98 3.53 9.14
CA LYS A 114 11.55 3.78 9.34
C LYS A 114 10.71 2.52 9.17
N GLU A 115 11.05 1.68 8.18
CA GLU A 115 10.35 0.43 7.92
C GLU A 115 10.62 -0.64 9.00
N VAL A 116 11.85 -0.73 9.50
CA VAL A 116 12.21 -1.62 10.62
C VAL A 116 11.55 -1.14 11.92
N GLY A 117 11.55 0.17 12.17
CA GLY A 117 10.99 0.80 13.35
C GLY A 117 9.45 0.88 13.40
N ASP A 118 8.75 0.33 12.41
CA ASP A 118 7.29 0.37 12.31
C ASP A 118 6.71 1.80 12.30
N ALA A 119 7.47 2.76 11.79
CA ALA A 119 7.16 4.19 11.84
C ALA A 119 5.85 4.58 11.11
N TYR A 120 5.43 3.75 10.14
CA TYR A 120 4.20 3.95 9.36
C TYR A 120 3.07 2.98 9.75
N THR A 121 3.10 2.45 10.98
CA THR A 121 2.01 1.64 11.50
C THR A 121 1.03 2.49 12.31
N ASN A 122 -0.22 2.04 12.40
CA ASN A 122 -1.23 2.62 13.28
C ASN A 122 -1.04 2.26 14.76
N LYS A 123 0.13 1.71 15.13
CA LYS A 123 0.46 1.27 16.48
C LYS A 123 1.58 2.15 17.02
N LEU A 124 1.36 2.75 18.19
CA LEU A 124 2.38 3.49 18.90
C LEU A 124 3.17 2.54 19.82
N LYS A 125 4.47 2.38 19.58
CA LYS A 125 5.37 1.69 20.52
C LYS A 125 5.85 2.72 21.54
N VAL A 126 5.27 2.68 22.75
CA VAL A 126 5.71 3.48 23.89
C VAL A 126 6.35 2.54 24.90
N GLU A 127 7.61 2.78 25.23
CA GLU A 127 8.19 2.20 26.44
C GLU A 127 7.68 3.02 27.64
N SER A 128 6.65 2.51 28.31
CA SER A 128 6.13 3.07 29.56
C SER A 128 6.97 2.59 30.75
N THR A 129 8.25 2.93 30.76
CA THR A 129 9.17 2.66 31.87
C THR A 129 9.74 3.95 32.42
N GLY A 130 10.00 3.99 33.72
CA GLY A 130 10.83 5.03 34.33
C GLY A 130 12.27 4.99 33.80
N ALA A 131 13.10 5.92 34.26
CA ALA A 131 14.50 6.03 33.83
C ALA A 131 15.22 4.66 33.82
N ASN A 132 15.94 4.37 32.73
CA ASN A 132 16.68 3.12 32.51
C ASN A 132 15.83 1.83 32.52
N GLY A 133 14.57 1.89 32.08
CA GLY A 133 13.70 0.70 32.08
C GLY A 133 13.11 0.37 33.47
N GLY A 134 13.30 1.26 34.44
CA GLY A 134 12.82 1.07 35.80
C GLY A 134 11.29 1.23 35.93
N PRO A 135 10.71 0.90 37.10
CA PRO A 135 9.29 1.13 37.35
C PRO A 135 8.91 2.61 37.20
N ILE A 136 7.75 2.90 36.62
CA ILE A 136 7.18 4.24 36.65
C ILE A 136 6.86 4.59 38.11
N LYS A 137 7.47 5.66 38.63
CA LYS A 137 7.10 6.22 39.93
C LYS A 137 5.81 7.00 39.77
N THR A 138 4.71 6.43 40.24
CA THR A 138 3.42 7.12 40.31
C THR A 138 3.27 7.76 41.68
N GLU A 139 3.33 9.09 41.77
CA GLU A 139 2.93 9.82 42.97
C GLU A 139 1.44 10.16 42.86
N SER A 140 0.60 9.43 43.59
CA SER A 140 -0.81 9.76 43.74
C SER A 140 -0.96 10.76 44.87
N VAL A 141 -1.15 12.02 44.53
CA VAL A 141 -1.36 13.09 45.51
C VAL A 141 -2.88 13.29 45.68
N SER A 142 -3.43 12.78 46.78
CA SER A 142 -4.82 13.05 47.19
C SER A 142 -4.86 14.33 48.00
N LEU A 143 -4.87 15.47 47.32
CA LEU A 143 -5.05 16.77 47.99
C LEU A 143 -6.53 16.97 48.31
N THR A 144 -6.79 17.42 49.52
CA THR A 144 -8.07 18.07 49.82
C THR A 144 -8.15 19.40 49.05
N SER A 145 -9.36 19.90 48.82
CA SER A 145 -9.58 21.15 48.07
C SER A 145 -8.78 22.32 48.64
N ASP A 146 -8.60 22.35 49.96
CA ASP A 146 -7.87 23.41 50.67
C ASP A 146 -6.35 23.29 50.45
N GLU A 147 -5.80 22.08 50.54
CA GLU A 147 -4.36 21.83 50.30
C GLU A 147 -3.98 22.09 48.83
N ALA A 148 -4.87 21.80 47.89
CA ALA A 148 -4.67 22.11 46.47
C ALA A 148 -4.65 23.64 46.21
N ALA A 149 -5.52 24.38 46.88
CA ALA A 149 -5.57 25.84 46.77
C ALA A 149 -4.31 26.52 47.34
N ASP A 150 -3.79 26.00 48.46
CA ASP A 150 -2.55 26.50 49.07
C ASP A 150 -1.32 26.18 48.23
N LEU A 151 -1.22 24.98 47.67
CA LEU A 151 -0.17 24.63 46.71
C LEU A 151 -0.19 25.53 45.47
N TYR A 152 -1.38 25.80 44.94
CA TYR A 152 -1.53 26.67 43.78
C TYR A 152 -1.11 28.11 44.09
N LYS A 153 -1.52 28.67 45.23
CA LYS A 153 -1.06 30.00 45.69
C LYS A 153 0.46 30.07 45.85
N LYS A 154 1.07 28.99 46.35
CA LYS A 154 2.53 28.92 46.57
C LYS A 154 3.32 28.78 45.26
N MET A 155 2.74 28.14 44.24
CA MET A 155 3.33 28.03 42.90
C MET A 155 3.14 29.28 42.04
N MET A 156 2.09 30.07 42.30
CA MET A 156 1.77 31.31 41.59
C MET A 156 2.35 32.56 42.27
N GLY A 157 3.25 32.39 43.24
CA GLY A 157 3.98 33.47 43.92
C GLY A 157 4.97 34.17 43.00
#